data_AF-A0A7C2HF63-F1
#
_entry.id   AF-A0A7C2HF63-F1
#
_cell.length_a   1.000
_cell.length_b   1.000
_cell.length_c   1.000
_cell.angle_alpha   90.00
_cell.angle_beta   90.00
_cell.angle_gamma   90.00
#
_symmetry.space_group_name_H-M   'P 1'
#
loop_
_entity.id
_entity.type
_entity.pdbx_description
1 polymer ?
#
loop_
_entity_poly.entity_id
_entity_poly.type
_entity_poly.pdbx_seq_one_letter_code
_entity_poly.pdbx_strand_id
1 'polypeptide(L)'
;MRTRAQPDRKLWRWYVVLLIANELDLVFTYLGLSRGTFLEANPLVRPYLYTWWPFVMKLAPLAGLALAIAVVVRRGQHLHPRTLTAIRLAAVIYGGILLLHVLTLLRAA
;
A
#
# COMPACT_ATOMS: atom_id res chain seq x y z
N MET A 1 -3.14 -36.06 -0.72
CA MET A 1 -2.11 -35.08 -1.10
C MET A 1 -2.74 -33.69 -1.17
N ARG A 2 -2.58 -32.84 -0.14
CA ARG A 2 -3.04 -31.44 -0.19
C ARG A 2 -2.06 -30.64 -1.05
N THR A 3 -2.56 -30.12 -2.16
CA THR A 3 -1.86 -29.26 -3.13
C THR A 3 -1.15 -28.10 -2.41
N ARG A 4 0.19 -28.10 -2.45
CA ARG A 4 1.10 -27.10 -1.84
C ARG A 4 1.03 -25.69 -2.47
N ALA A 5 0.08 -25.44 -3.39
CA ALA A 5 0.02 -24.26 -4.27
C ALA A 5 -1.09 -23.23 -3.92
N GLN A 6 -1.52 -23.14 -2.66
CA GLN A 6 -2.54 -22.18 -2.22
C GLN A 6 -2.10 -20.99 -1.35
N PRO A 7 -1.03 -21.05 -0.52
CA PRO A 7 -0.65 -19.90 0.31
C PRO A 7 0.00 -18.78 -0.50
N ASP A 8 0.77 -19.13 -1.52
CA ASP A 8 1.41 -18.26 -2.52
C ASP A 8 0.40 -17.36 -3.27
N ARG A 9 -0.66 -17.93 -3.85
CA ARG A 9 -1.67 -17.15 -4.59
C ARG A 9 -2.42 -16.16 -3.69
N LYS A 10 -2.69 -16.52 -2.44
CA LYS A 10 -3.38 -15.64 -1.49
C LYS A 10 -2.51 -14.46 -1.06
N LEU A 11 -1.22 -14.68 -0.79
CA LEU A 11 -0.28 -13.60 -0.48
C LEU A 11 -0.13 -12.63 -1.65
N TRP A 12 0.08 -13.15 -2.86
CA TRP A 12 0.21 -12.31 -4.06
C TRP A 12 -1.06 -11.51 -4.35
N ARG A 13 -2.25 -12.09 -4.16
CA ARG A 13 -3.51 -11.34 -4.28
C ARG A 13 -3.58 -10.15 -3.32
N TRP A 14 -3.25 -10.36 -2.04
CA TRP A 14 -3.26 -9.28 -1.05
C TRP A 14 -2.17 -8.23 -1.32
N TYR A 15 -1.00 -8.66 -1.80
CA TYR A 15 0.04 -7.75 -2.27
C TYR A 15 -0.44 -6.88 -3.43
N VAL A 16 -1.11 -7.45 -4.44
CA VAL A 16 -1.67 -6.69 -5.57
C VAL A 16 -2.73 -5.71 -5.10
N VAL A 17 -3.61 -6.11 -4.16
CA VAL A 17 -4.60 -5.19 -3.56
C VAL A 17 -3.91 -4.03 -2.85
N LEU A 18 -2.86 -4.31 -2.07
CA LEU A 18 -2.06 -3.30 -1.38
C LEU A 18 -1.39 -2.35 -2.38
N LEU A 19 -0.82 -2.87 -3.47
CA LEU A 19 -0.21 -2.10 -4.54
C LEU A 19 -1.23 -1.14 -5.16
N ILE A 20 -2.39 -1.66 -5.57
CA ILE A 20 -3.45 -0.84 -6.18
C ILE A 20 -3.92 0.25 -5.20
N ALA A 21 -4.17 -0.11 -3.93
CA ALA A 21 -4.60 0.86 -2.93
C ALA A 21 -3.55 1.95 -2.70
N ASN A 22 -2.27 1.58 -2.67
CA ASN A 22 -1.17 2.51 -2.50
C ASN A 22 -1.02 3.50 -3.68
N GLU A 23 -1.16 3.02 -4.92
CA GLU A 23 -1.11 3.86 -6.11
C GLU A 23 -2.32 4.80 -6.18
N LEU A 24 -3.53 4.29 -5.93
CA LEU A 24 -4.73 5.13 -5.87
C LEU A 24 -4.61 6.20 -4.78
N ASP A 25 -4.07 5.85 -3.62
CA ASP A 25 -3.84 6.80 -2.53
C ASP A 25 -2.90 7.92 -2.98
N LEU A 26 -1.83 7.60 -3.69
CA LEU A 26 -0.92 8.62 -4.25
C LEU A 26 -1.63 9.53 -5.26
N VAL A 27 -2.42 8.96 -6.18
CA VAL A 27 -3.20 9.73 -7.16
C VAL A 27 -4.15 10.70 -6.46
N PHE A 28 -4.87 10.23 -5.43
CA PHE A 28 -5.80 11.09 -4.69
C PHE A 28 -5.08 12.13 -3.83
N THR A 29 -3.93 11.82 -3.24
CA THR A 29 -3.10 12.82 -2.54
C THR A 29 -2.72 13.96 -3.50
N TYR A 30 -2.22 13.64 -4.69
CA TYR A 30 -1.84 14.67 -5.68
C TYR A 30 -3.04 15.41 -6.26
N LEU A 31 -4.17 14.74 -6.47
CA LEU A 31 -5.41 15.38 -6.90
C LEU A 31 -5.89 16.39 -5.85
N GLY A 32 -5.89 16.00 -4.58
CA GLY A 32 -6.25 16.88 -3.46
C GLY A 32 -5.30 18.06 -3.29
N LEU A 33 -3.99 17.85 -3.48
CA LEU A 33 -2.99 18.92 -3.49
C LEU A 33 -3.26 19.91 -4.64
N SER A 34 -3.53 19.41 -5.85
CA SER A 34 -3.78 20.27 -7.01
C SER A 34 -5.05 21.12 -6.89
N ARG A 35 -6.05 20.63 -6.16
CA ARG A 35 -7.32 21.33 -5.89
C ARG A 35 -7.24 22.25 -4.67
N GLY A 36 -6.11 22.29 -3.96
CA GLY A 36 -5.94 23.06 -2.73
C GLY A 36 -6.76 22.55 -1.53
N THR A 37 -7.40 21.38 -1.66
CA THR A 37 -8.25 20.78 -0.61
C THR A 37 -7.43 20.00 0.41
N PHE A 38 -6.17 19.69 0.10
CA PHE A 38 -5.26 18.96 0.97
C PHE A 38 -4.16 19.89 1.50
N LEU A 39 -4.28 20.31 2.76
CA LEU A 39 -3.23 21.04 3.48
C LEU A 39 -2.45 20.04 4.33
N GLU A 40 -1.27 19.64 3.86
CA GLU A 40 -0.36 18.82 4.66
C GLU A 40 0.07 19.58 5.91
N ALA A 41 -0.46 19.15 7.05
CA ALA A 41 -0.20 19.77 8.34
C ALA A 41 1.23 19.50 8.85
N ASN A 42 1.90 18.48 8.32
CA ASN A 42 3.25 18.12 8.74
C ASN A 42 4.32 18.96 7.99
N PRO A 43 5.00 19.91 8.66
CA PRO A 43 6.00 20.78 8.04
C PRO A 43 7.21 20.02 7.52
N LEU A 44 7.50 18.82 8.04
CA LEU A 44 8.60 17.97 7.57
C LEU A 44 8.27 17.26 6.26
N VAL A 45 7.00 16.94 6.00
CA VAL A 45 6.56 16.23 4.80
C VAL A 45 6.27 17.19 3.65
N ARG A 46 5.74 18.37 3.97
CA ARG A 46 5.37 19.43 3.03
C ARG A 46 6.41 19.73 1.92
N PRO A 47 7.73 19.89 2.20
CA PRO A 47 8.70 20.18 1.14
C PRO A 47 8.90 19.02 0.16
N TYR A 48 8.61 17.79 0.58
CA TYR A 48 8.82 16.59 -0.25
C TYR A 48 7.61 16.24 -1.12
N LEU A 49 6.42 16.78 -0.83
CA LEU A 49 5.19 16.42 -1.55
C LEU A 49 5.27 16.67 -3.05
N TYR A 50 5.90 17.77 -3.48
CA TYR A 50 6.04 18.13 -4.90
C TYR A 50 7.30 17.56 -5.55
N THR A 51 7.98 16.62 -4.88
CA THR A 51 9.19 15.98 -5.40
C THR A 51 8.93 14.51 -5.72
N TRP A 52 9.96 13.78 -6.15
CA TRP A 52 9.89 12.34 -6.40
C TRP A 52 9.86 11.49 -5.10
N TRP A 53 10.13 12.10 -3.94
CA TRP A 53 10.23 11.39 -2.66
C TRP A 53 8.97 10.62 -2.23
N PRO A 54 7.74 11.10 -2.44
CA PRO A 54 6.54 10.35 -2.09
C PRO A 54 6.42 9.05 -2.89
N PHE A 55 6.83 9.06 -4.16
CA PHE A 55 6.92 7.83 -4.97
C PHE A 55 7.95 6.87 -4.38
N VAL A 56 9.14 7.35 -4.04
CA VAL A 56 10.20 6.51 -3.44
C VAL A 56 9.74 5.90 -2.11
N MET A 57 9.15 6.70 -1.23
CA MET A 57 8.68 6.28 0.09
C MET A 57 7.54 5.27 0.02
N LYS A 58 6.70 5.33 -1.02
CA LYS A 58 5.62 4.34 -1.22
C LYS A 58 6.09 3.09 -1.97
N LEU A 59 6.90 3.24 -3.02
CA LEU A 59 7.34 2.13 -3.87
C LEU A 59 8.44 1.28 -3.23
N ALA A 60 9.39 1.87 -2.49
CA ALA A 60 10.49 1.10 -1.90
C ALA A 60 10.02 0.05 -0.88
N PRO A 61 9.09 0.36 0.05
CA PRO A 61 8.51 -0.66 0.93
C PRO A 61 7.74 -1.74 0.17
N LEU A 62 7.00 -1.38 -0.88
CA LEU A 62 6.26 -2.33 -1.71
C LEU A 62 7.20 -3.26 -2.50
N ALA A 63 8.29 -2.74 -3.04
CA ALA A 63 9.33 -3.54 -3.69
C ALA A 63 10.02 -4.48 -2.69
N GLY A 64 10.33 -3.99 -1.48
CA GLY A 64 10.85 -4.81 -0.39
C GLY A 64 9.90 -5.93 0.01
N LEU A 65 8.59 -5.64 0.11
CA LEU A 65 7.56 -6.63 0.41
C LEU A 65 7.42 -7.67 -0.72
N ALA A 66 7.45 -7.24 -1.99
CA ALA A 66 7.43 -8.15 -3.14
C ALA A 66 8.62 -9.10 -3.13
N LEU A 67 9.81 -8.57 -2.86
CA LEU A 67 11.04 -9.35 -2.75
C LEU A 67 10.95 -10.34 -1.58
N ALA A 68 10.46 -9.92 -0.41
CA ALA A 68 10.26 -10.79 0.73
C ALA A 68 9.29 -11.94 0.43
N ILE A 69 8.15 -11.64 -0.22
CA ILE A 69 7.19 -12.66 -0.66
C ILE A 69 7.86 -13.61 -1.65
N ALA A 70 8.58 -13.10 -2.65
CA ALA A 70 9.27 -13.90 -3.67
C ALA A 70 10.35 -14.82 -3.07
N VAL A 71 11.15 -14.32 -2.13
CA VAL A 71 12.19 -15.09 -1.43
C VAL A 71 11.57 -16.23 -0.63
N VAL A 72 10.51 -15.95 0.12
CA VAL A 72 9.85 -16.96 0.94
C VAL A 72 9.18 -18.04 0.10
N VAL A 73 8.50 -17.64 -0.99
CA VAL A 73 7.90 -18.58 -1.95
C VAL A 73 8.97 -19.43 -2.62
N ARG A 74 10.07 -18.83 -3.12
CA ARG A 74 11.18 -19.57 -3.75
C ARG A 74 11.85 -20.55 -2.82
N ARG A 75 12.01 -20.19 -1.54
CA ARG A 75 12.65 -21.06 -0.53
C ARG A 75 11.71 -22.16 -0.01
N GLY A 76 10.46 -22.22 -0.48
CA GLY A 76 9.46 -23.18 0.00
C GLY A 76 9.19 -23.08 1.50
N GLN A 77 9.51 -21.93 2.12
CA GLN A 77 9.37 -21.75 3.55
C GLN A 77 7.89 -21.54 3.89
N HIS A 78 7.44 -22.23 4.94
CA HIS A 78 6.11 -22.02 5.46
C HIS A 78 6.04 -20.65 6.15
N LEU A 79 5.31 -19.71 5.55
CA LEU A 79 4.99 -18.44 6.18
C LEU A 79 4.18 -18.71 7.44
N HIS A 80 4.65 -18.15 8.55
CA HIS A 80 3.89 -18.17 9.79
C HIS A 80 2.53 -17.51 9.52
N PRO A 81 1.41 -18.08 10.01
CA PRO A 81 0.06 -17.54 9.74
C PRO A 81 -0.08 -16.06 10.14
N ARG A 82 0.71 -15.60 11.13
CA ARG A 82 0.80 -14.18 11.53
C ARG A 82 1.27 -13.25 10.40
N THR A 83 2.11 -13.71 9.47
CA THR A 83 2.58 -12.88 8.35
C THR A 83 1.44 -12.56 7.38
N LEU A 84 0.57 -13.52 7.11
CA LEU A 84 -0.62 -13.29 6.29
C LEU A 84 -1.60 -12.34 6.99
N THR A 85 -1.75 -12.47 8.31
CA THR A 85 -2.56 -11.54 9.12
C THR A 85 -1.98 -10.13 9.08
N ALA A 86 -0.66 -9.97 9.22
CA ALA A 86 0.00 -8.67 9.17
C ALA A 86 -0.20 -7.97 7.81
N ILE A 87 -0.04 -8.70 6.69
CA ILE A 87 -0.28 -8.16 5.34
C ILE A 87 -1.74 -7.77 5.16
N ARG A 88 -2.68 -8.58 5.64
CA ARG A 88 -4.11 -8.23 5.61
C ARG A 88 -4.42 -7.01 6.45
N LEU A 89 -3.86 -6.90 7.65
CA LEU A 89 -4.06 -5.76 8.54
C LEU A 89 -3.54 -4.49 7.88
N ALA A 90 -2.33 -4.55 7.30
CA ALA A 90 -1.76 -3.44 6.53
C ALA A 90 -2.66 -3.06 5.36
N ALA A 91 -3.14 -4.03 4.57
CA ALA A 91 -4.04 -3.76 3.45
C ALA A 91 -5.37 -3.12 3.90
N VAL A 92 -5.94 -3.54 5.03
CA VAL A 92 -7.17 -2.95 5.58
C VAL A 92 -6.92 -1.53 6.09
N ILE A 93 -5.81 -1.29 6.80
CA ILE A 93 -5.45 0.04 7.31
C ILE A 93 -5.25 1.01 6.14
N TYR A 94 -4.42 0.64 5.16
CA TYR A 94 -4.19 1.46 3.96
C TYR A 94 -5.46 1.65 3.15
N GLY A 95 -6.29 0.62 3.00
CA GLY A 95 -7.59 0.73 2.33
C GLY A 95 -8.54 1.69 3.06
N GLY A 96 -8.53 1.70 4.40
CA GLY A 96 -9.31 2.63 5.21
C GLY A 96 -8.84 4.08 5.07
N ILE A 97 -7.52 4.31 5.07
CA ILE A 97 -6.92 5.64 4.80
C ILE A 97 -7.31 6.12 3.41
N LEU A 98 -7.19 5.26 2.40
CA LEU A 98 -7.62 5.57 1.04
C LEU A 98 -9.12 5.94 0.98
N LEU A 99 -9.97 5.19 1.67
CA LEU A 99 -11.40 5.48 1.71
C LEU A 99 -11.68 6.85 2.34
N LEU A 100 -10.98 7.21 3.43
CA LEU A 100 -11.06 8.53 4.03
C LEU A 100 -10.58 9.63 3.07
N HIS A 101 -9.49 9.40 2.33
CA HIS A 101 -9.03 10.33 1.29
C HIS A 101 -10.09 10.55 0.21
N VAL A 102 -10.69 9.49 -0.30
CA VAL A 102 -11.75 9.57 -1.32
C VAL A 102 -12.97 10.32 -0.78
N LEU A 103 -13.43 10.00 0.43
CA LEU A 103 -14.58 10.69 1.05
C LEU A 103 -14.31 12.17 1.29
N THR A 104 -13.08 12.52 1.68
CA THR A 104 -12.66 13.91 1.89
C THR A 104 -12.65 14.68 0.57
N LEU A 105 -12.14 14.07 -0.50
CA LEU A 105 -12.16 14.64 -1.84
C LEU A 105 -13.59 14.81 -2.40
N LEU A 106 -14.46 13.84 -2.19
CA LEU A 106 -15.87 13.91 -2.62
C LEU A 106 -16.65 14.99 -1.88
N ARG A 107 -16.32 15.26 -0.62
CA ARG A 107 -16.93 16.36 0.16
C ARG A 107 -16.40 17.74 -0.23
N ALA A 108 -15.22 17.81 -0.83
CA ALA A 108 -14.56 19.06 -1.21
C ALA A 108 -14.76 19.42 -2.69
N ALA A 109 -15.45 18.56 -3.46
CA ALA A 109 -15.87 18.78 -4.85
C ALA A 109 -17.31 19.29 -4.90
#